data_AF-A0A4R0YU10-F1
#
_entry.id   AF-A0A4R0YU10-F1
#
_cell.length_a   1.000
_cell.length_b   1.000
_cell.length_c   1.000
_cell.angle_alpha   90.00
_cell.angle_beta   90.00
_cell.angle_gamma   90.00
#
_symmetry.space_group_name_H-M   'P 1'
#
loop_
_entity.id
_entity.type
_entity.pdbx_description
1 polymer ?
#
loop_
_entity_poly.entity_id
_entity_poly.type
_entity_poly.pdbx_seq_one_letter_code
_entity_poly.pdbx_strand_id
1 'polypeptide(L)'
;MNLSRLAVLAVTTLVVTACASVSVTNEWRDPGWSGPPASNVLVVGVARGDTTRRIFEDTFVQQLHSAGYQAAASYASIPPGSDGSAKLGELVKHTGAEIILVTRLQRVEQRVNVTPSGPGYGGFYGWYGGAWASTPSVTQYEVVTLETSIWDARSEKLVWTVTTQGLGTNDIPKATQQLAATLIPKLKADGVLR
;
A
#
# COMPACT_ATOMS: atom_id res chain seq x y z
N MET A 1 -25.32 39.35 -30.73
CA MET A 1 -23.94 38.99 -31.11
C MET A 1 -23.00 39.32 -29.96
N ASN A 2 -22.48 38.42 -29.16
CA ASN A 2 -22.90 37.08 -28.77
C ASN A 2 -22.07 36.77 -27.51
N LEU A 3 -22.74 36.68 -26.35
CA LEU A 3 -22.18 36.23 -25.07
C LEU A 3 -21.67 34.77 -25.10
N SER A 4 -21.66 34.13 -26.28
CA SER A 4 -21.31 32.74 -26.52
C SER A 4 -19.84 32.48 -26.87
N ARG A 5 -18.94 33.46 -26.70
CA ARG A 5 -17.49 33.27 -26.95
C ARG A 5 -16.60 33.23 -25.71
N LEU A 6 -17.12 33.52 -24.52
CA LEU A 6 -16.38 33.35 -23.26
C LEU A 6 -16.52 31.93 -22.66
N ALA A 7 -17.11 30.99 -23.39
CA ALA A 7 -17.34 29.62 -22.95
C ALA A 7 -16.20 28.64 -23.26
N VAL A 8 -15.03 29.09 -23.76
CA VAL A 8 -14.04 28.17 -24.36
C VAL A 8 -12.71 28.06 -23.58
N LEU A 9 -12.55 28.75 -22.45
CA LEU A 9 -11.31 28.65 -21.65
C LEU A 9 -11.53 28.09 -20.24
N ALA A 10 -12.47 27.15 -20.09
CA ALA A 10 -12.41 26.19 -18.99
C ALA A 10 -11.29 25.20 -19.33
N VAL A 11 -10.06 25.57 -18.99
CA VAL A 11 -8.91 24.67 -18.92
C VAL A 11 -9.23 23.65 -17.85
N THR A 12 -9.96 22.61 -18.24
CA THR A 12 -10.08 21.38 -17.47
C THR A 12 -8.70 20.73 -17.51
N THR A 13 -7.81 21.16 -16.63
CA THR A 13 -6.55 20.48 -16.36
C THR A 13 -6.92 19.15 -15.73
N LEU A 14 -7.16 18.15 -16.59
CA LEU A 14 -7.32 16.77 -16.18
C LEU A 14 -5.94 16.32 -15.70
N VAL A 15 -5.63 16.57 -14.42
CA VAL A 15 -4.48 15.96 -13.76
C VAL A 15 -4.82 14.48 -13.64
N VAL A 16 -4.48 13.72 -14.68
CA VAL A 16 -4.49 12.26 -14.60
C VAL A 16 -3.32 11.89 -13.69
N THR A 17 -3.57 11.87 -12.38
CA THR A 17 -2.68 11.22 -11.44
C THR A 17 -2.62 9.77 -11.85
N ALA A 18 -1.51 9.37 -12.47
CA ALA A 18 -1.17 7.97 -12.66
C ALA A 18 -0.90 7.37 -11.27
N CYS A 19 -1.98 7.04 -10.54
CA CYS A 19 -1.89 6.20 -9.37
C CYS A 19 -1.37 4.86 -9.85
N ALA A 20 -0.13 4.51 -9.48
CA ALA A 20 0.24 3.10 -9.45
C ALA A 20 -0.83 2.41 -8.60
N SER A 21 -1.63 1.55 -9.22
CA SER A 21 -2.80 0.97 -8.60
C SER A 21 -2.34 -0.12 -7.65
N VAL A 22 -2.31 0.18 -6.34
CA VAL A 22 -2.22 -0.85 -5.32
C VAL A 22 -3.47 -1.70 -5.44
N SER A 23 -3.31 -2.99 -5.72
CA SER A 23 -4.43 -3.90 -5.89
C SER A 23 -4.72 -4.63 -4.58
N VAL A 24 -5.98 -4.62 -4.15
CA VAL A 24 -6.48 -5.50 -3.09
C VAL A 24 -6.79 -6.85 -3.73
N THR A 25 -6.12 -7.90 -3.25
CA THR A 25 -6.21 -9.27 -3.80
C THR A 25 -7.00 -10.23 -2.92
N ASN A 26 -7.11 -9.91 -1.63
CA ASN A 26 -7.92 -10.65 -0.67
C ASN A 26 -8.35 -9.70 0.44
N GLU A 27 -9.56 -9.87 0.96
CA GLU A 27 -10.08 -9.10 2.09
C GLU A 27 -10.96 -9.98 2.97
N TRP A 28 -10.92 -9.73 4.27
CA TRP A 28 -11.81 -10.35 5.23
C TRP A 28 -12.10 -9.39 6.37
N ARG A 29 -13.34 -9.45 6.89
CA ARG A 29 -13.80 -8.69 8.04
C ARG A 29 -14.59 -9.61 8.96
N ASP A 30 -14.44 -9.41 10.26
CA ASP A 30 -15.28 -10.07 11.25
C ASP A 30 -16.73 -9.50 11.20
N PRO A 31 -17.73 -10.29 10.80
CA PRO A 31 -19.12 -9.85 10.78
C PRO A 31 -19.70 -9.64 12.19
N GLY A 32 -19.07 -10.22 13.23
CA GLY A 32 -19.48 -10.08 14.62
C GLY A 32 -18.84 -8.89 15.34
N TRP A 33 -17.93 -8.16 14.69
CA TRP A 33 -17.29 -7.01 15.32
C TRP A 33 -18.24 -5.81 15.40
N SER A 34 -18.57 -5.41 16.62
CA SER A 34 -19.48 -4.32 16.95
C SER A 34 -18.79 -3.15 17.68
N GLY A 35 -17.46 -3.13 17.68
CA GLY A 35 -16.69 -2.05 18.29
C GLY A 35 -17.00 -0.71 17.64
N PRO A 36 -16.95 0.41 18.39
CA PRO A 36 -17.06 1.72 17.77
C PRO A 36 -15.91 1.90 16.78
N PRO A 37 -16.15 2.59 15.64
CA PRO A 37 -15.09 2.93 14.70
C PRO A 37 -13.96 3.69 15.42
N ALA A 38 -12.73 3.27 15.18
CA ALA A 38 -11.57 3.79 15.87
C ALA A 38 -11.15 5.17 15.32
N SER A 39 -10.56 5.95 16.21
CA SER A 39 -9.94 7.25 15.97
C SER A 39 -8.47 7.28 16.34
N ASN A 40 -8.00 6.31 17.14
CA ASN A 40 -6.61 6.19 17.59
C ASN A 40 -6.01 4.83 17.20
N VAL A 41 -4.89 4.87 16.47
CA VAL A 41 -4.29 3.71 15.82
C VAL A 41 -2.85 3.50 16.25
N LEU A 42 -2.52 2.31 16.73
CA LEU A 42 -1.13 1.90 16.87
C LEU A 42 -0.67 1.24 15.56
N VAL A 43 0.40 1.77 14.95
CA VAL A 43 0.97 1.23 13.70
C VAL A 43 2.17 0.33 14.01
N VAL A 44 2.14 -0.88 13.49
CA VAL A 44 3.17 -1.90 13.65
C VAL A 44 3.62 -2.41 12.28
N GLY A 45 4.89 -2.18 11.94
CA GLY A 45 5.52 -2.75 10.76
C GLY A 45 6.32 -4.00 11.11
N VAL A 46 6.10 -5.10 10.37
CA VAL A 46 6.89 -6.33 10.50
C VAL A 46 7.78 -6.49 9.28
N ALA A 47 9.03 -6.03 9.41
CA ALA A 47 10.06 -6.09 8.38
C ALA A 47 11.40 -6.55 8.96
N ARG A 48 12.27 -7.14 8.12
CA ARG A 48 13.61 -7.57 8.54
C ARG A 48 14.56 -6.41 8.84
N GLY A 49 14.39 -5.25 8.20
CA GLY A 49 15.23 -4.07 8.38
C GLY A 49 14.59 -3.05 9.32
N ASP A 50 15.31 -2.65 10.36
CA ASP A 50 14.85 -1.65 11.34
C ASP A 50 14.58 -0.29 10.67
N THR A 51 15.47 0.16 9.79
CA THR A 51 15.28 1.40 9.03
C THR A 51 14.01 1.38 8.19
N THR A 52 13.75 0.28 7.46
CA THR A 52 12.54 0.11 6.66
C THR A 52 11.29 0.15 7.53
N ARG A 53 11.33 -0.52 8.68
CA ARG A 53 10.22 -0.52 9.65
C ARG A 53 9.94 0.88 10.17
N ARG A 54 10.96 1.64 10.59
CA ARG A 54 10.80 3.01 11.09
C ARG A 54 10.19 3.93 10.05
N ILE A 55 10.76 3.93 8.84
CA ILE A 55 10.26 4.73 7.72
C ILE A 55 8.80 4.39 7.40
N PHE A 56 8.47 3.09 7.37
CA PHE A 56 7.10 2.63 7.15
C PHE A 56 6.16 3.16 8.24
N GLU A 57 6.47 2.91 9.51
CA GLU A 57 5.60 3.29 10.62
C GLU A 57 5.44 4.82 10.72
N ASP A 58 6.52 5.59 10.61
CA ASP A 58 6.49 7.06 10.61
C ASP A 58 5.65 7.61 9.45
N THR A 59 5.86 7.08 8.24
CA THR A 59 5.13 7.54 7.05
C THR A 59 3.64 7.22 7.18
N PHE A 60 3.28 6.02 7.64
CA PHE A 60 1.87 5.64 7.79
C PHE A 60 1.19 6.45 8.90
N VAL A 61 1.87 6.68 10.02
CA VAL A 61 1.40 7.57 11.10
C VAL A 61 1.13 8.98 10.56
N GLN A 62 2.05 9.54 9.76
CA GLN A 62 1.85 10.84 9.13
C GLN A 62 0.61 10.86 8.20
N GLN A 63 0.35 9.79 7.45
CA GLN A 63 -0.84 9.70 6.60
C GLN A 63 -2.13 9.62 7.44
N LEU A 64 -2.12 8.87 8.55
CA LEU A 64 -3.25 8.81 9.49
C LEU A 64 -3.53 10.18 10.12
N HIS A 65 -2.48 10.89 10.58
CA HIS A 65 -2.60 12.26 11.11
C HIS A 65 -3.17 13.22 10.07
N SER A 66 -2.68 13.14 8.82
CA SER A 66 -3.17 13.96 7.71
C SER A 66 -4.64 13.68 7.39
N ALA A 67 -5.12 12.47 7.67
CA ALA A 67 -6.51 12.06 7.53
C ALA A 67 -7.39 12.34 8.78
N GLY A 68 -6.82 12.95 9.83
CA GLY A 68 -7.54 13.37 11.04
C GLY A 68 -7.61 12.32 12.16
N TYR A 69 -6.82 11.25 12.08
CA TYR A 69 -6.73 10.21 13.11
C TYR A 69 -5.54 10.45 14.03
N GLN A 70 -5.65 10.03 15.29
CA GLN A 70 -4.50 9.89 16.17
C GLN A 70 -3.77 8.60 15.83
N ALA A 71 -2.44 8.64 15.85
CA ALA A 71 -1.64 7.46 15.56
C ALA A 71 -0.27 7.52 16.24
N ALA A 72 0.26 6.35 16.59
CA ALA A 72 1.58 6.16 17.17
C ALA A 72 2.33 5.03 16.46
N ALA A 73 3.66 5.14 16.40
CA ALA A 73 4.54 4.10 15.89
C ALA A 73 5.01 3.17 17.03
N SER A 74 5.20 1.90 16.72
CA SER A 74 5.60 0.85 17.66
C SER A 74 7.12 0.73 17.85
N TYR A 75 7.91 1.09 16.84
CA TYR A 75 9.35 0.83 16.80
C TYR A 75 10.13 1.45 17.97
N ALA A 76 9.63 2.55 18.55
CA ALA A 76 10.29 3.22 19.67
C ALA A 76 10.25 2.37 20.96
N SER A 77 9.23 1.52 21.12
CA SER A 77 9.04 0.69 22.31
C SER A 77 9.36 -0.79 22.07
N ILE A 78 9.25 -1.25 20.82
CA ILE A 78 9.42 -2.67 20.47
C ILE A 78 10.62 -2.83 19.55
N PRO A 79 11.77 -3.32 20.04
CA PRO A 79 12.94 -3.58 19.19
C PRO A 79 12.65 -4.66 18.14
N PRO A 80 13.30 -4.60 16.97
CA PRO A 80 13.17 -5.63 15.94
C PRO A 80 13.65 -7.01 16.49
N GLY A 81 12.94 -8.07 16.14
CA GLY A 81 13.30 -9.44 16.53
C GLY A 81 13.02 -9.82 18.00
N SER A 82 12.44 -8.93 18.79
CA SER A 82 11.97 -9.25 20.15
C SER A 82 10.64 -9.99 20.15
N ASP A 83 10.36 -10.74 21.23
CA ASP A 83 9.07 -11.39 21.50
C ASP A 83 7.97 -10.40 21.94
N GLY A 84 8.11 -9.11 21.59
CA GLY A 84 7.63 -7.88 22.24
C GLY A 84 6.13 -7.69 22.55
N SER A 85 5.36 -8.77 22.56
CA SER A 85 4.01 -8.93 23.11
C SER A 85 3.80 -8.20 24.44
N ALA A 86 4.68 -8.38 25.44
CA ALA A 86 4.56 -7.71 26.73
C ALA A 86 4.65 -6.17 26.59
N LYS A 87 5.57 -5.67 25.77
CA LYS A 87 5.74 -4.23 25.52
C LYS A 87 4.63 -3.65 24.64
N LEU A 88 4.02 -4.48 23.78
CA LEU A 88 2.90 -4.07 22.94
C LEU A 88 1.67 -3.74 23.79
N GLY A 89 1.36 -4.57 24.79
CA GLY A 89 0.24 -4.31 25.70
C GLY A 89 0.42 -3.02 26.52
N GLU A 90 1.64 -2.74 26.98
CA GLU A 90 1.96 -1.47 27.65
C GLU A 90 1.84 -0.27 26.71
N LEU A 91 2.35 -0.41 25.47
CA LEU A 91 2.29 0.65 24.48
C LEU A 91 0.85 0.99 24.08
N VAL A 92 -0.01 -0.01 23.91
CA VAL A 92 -1.44 0.19 23.64
C VAL A 92 -2.10 1.00 24.76
N LYS A 93 -1.82 0.66 26.02
CA LYS A 93 -2.34 1.39 27.19
C LYS A 93 -1.83 2.83 27.25
N HIS A 94 -0.54 3.04 26.99
CA HIS A 94 0.08 4.36 27.05
C HIS A 94 -0.39 5.29 25.92
N THR A 95 -0.54 4.75 24.71
CA THR A 95 -0.98 5.53 23.54
C THR A 95 -2.50 5.71 23.49
N GLY A 96 -3.26 4.89 24.21
CA GLY A 96 -4.71 4.87 24.15
C GLY A 96 -5.24 4.33 22.81
N ALA A 97 -4.45 3.53 22.11
CA ALA A 97 -4.81 2.98 20.81
C ALA A 97 -6.06 2.08 20.93
N GLU A 98 -7.03 2.30 20.04
CA GLU A 98 -8.28 1.54 20.00
C GLU A 98 -8.19 0.34 19.06
N ILE A 99 -7.32 0.46 18.05
CA ILE A 99 -6.94 -0.62 17.15
C ILE A 99 -5.44 -0.67 16.95
N ILE A 100 -4.94 -1.86 16.59
CA ILE A 100 -3.56 -2.10 16.20
C ILE A 100 -3.57 -2.44 14.70
N LEU A 101 -2.94 -1.60 13.89
CA LEU A 101 -2.71 -1.84 12.47
C LEU A 101 -1.35 -2.50 12.31
N VAL A 102 -1.34 -3.74 11.83
CA VAL A 102 -0.12 -4.51 11.61
C VAL A 102 0.04 -4.79 10.12
N THR A 103 1.13 -4.33 9.53
CA THR A 103 1.50 -4.66 8.14
C THR A 103 2.76 -5.51 8.13
N ARG A 104 2.70 -6.65 7.44
CA ARG A 104 3.83 -7.56 7.27
C ARG A 104 4.09 -7.89 5.81
N LEU A 105 5.36 -8.11 5.49
CA LEU A 105 5.75 -8.67 4.20
C LEU A 105 5.33 -10.14 4.12
N GLN A 106 4.43 -10.46 3.20
CA GLN A 106 3.95 -11.83 3.00
C GLN A 106 4.78 -12.55 1.92
N ARG A 107 5.10 -11.85 0.81
CA ARG A 107 5.85 -12.42 -0.32
C ARG A 107 6.56 -11.34 -1.14
N VAL A 108 7.71 -11.68 -1.71
CA VAL A 108 8.37 -10.93 -2.81
C VAL A 108 8.59 -11.90 -3.96
N GLU A 109 8.11 -11.55 -5.15
CA GLU A 109 8.27 -12.36 -6.36
C GLU A 109 8.95 -11.53 -7.45
N GLN A 110 10.03 -12.06 -8.06
CA GLN A 110 10.59 -11.48 -9.28
C GLN A 110 9.78 -11.96 -10.48
N ARG A 111 9.26 -11.01 -11.27
CA ARG A 111 8.53 -11.26 -12.50
C ARG A 111 9.35 -10.76 -13.68
N VAL A 112 9.32 -11.50 -14.77
CA VAL A 112 9.92 -11.12 -16.05
C VAL A 112 8.80 -11.01 -17.06
N ASN A 113 8.63 -9.83 -17.64
CA ASN A 113 7.78 -9.63 -18.80
C ASN A 113 8.66 -9.59 -20.04
N VAL A 114 8.42 -10.52 -20.96
CA VAL A 114 9.08 -10.55 -22.27
C VAL A 114 8.02 -10.21 -23.29
N THR A 115 8.21 -9.13 -24.04
CA THR A 115 7.33 -8.84 -25.19
C THR A 115 7.77 -9.73 -26.34
N PRO A 116 6.97 -10.71 -26.78
CA PRO A 116 7.32 -11.56 -27.90
C PRO A 116 7.33 -10.72 -29.17
N SER A 117 8.44 -10.77 -29.91
CA SER A 117 8.59 -10.11 -31.19
C SER A 117 9.45 -10.98 -32.10
N GLY A 118 9.15 -10.97 -33.38
CA GLY A 118 9.93 -11.69 -34.38
C GLY A 118 9.61 -11.22 -35.79
N PRO A 119 10.56 -11.31 -36.72
CA PRO A 119 10.34 -10.92 -38.10
C PRO A 119 9.36 -11.89 -38.77
N GLY A 120 8.51 -11.36 -39.66
CA GLY A 120 7.81 -12.21 -40.63
C GLY A 120 8.81 -12.94 -41.52
N TYR A 121 8.50 -14.17 -41.93
CA TYR A 121 9.35 -14.93 -42.84
C TYR A 121 9.12 -14.49 -44.29
N GLY A 122 10.21 -14.22 -45.02
CA GLY A 122 10.23 -13.71 -46.39
C GLY A 122 11.64 -13.79 -47.00
N GLY A 123 12.01 -12.87 -47.89
CA GLY A 123 13.39 -12.78 -48.42
C GLY A 123 14.40 -12.39 -47.34
N PHE A 124 15.64 -12.91 -47.44
CA PHE A 124 16.68 -12.77 -46.40
C PHE A 124 16.91 -11.33 -45.93
N TYR A 125 17.02 -10.36 -46.85
CA TYR A 125 17.28 -8.97 -46.48
C TYR A 125 16.11 -8.31 -45.74
N GLY A 126 14.86 -8.64 -46.11
CA GLY A 126 13.66 -8.15 -45.40
C GLY A 126 13.51 -8.79 -44.02
N TRP A 127 13.80 -10.09 -43.93
CA TRP A 127 13.86 -10.79 -42.65
C TRP A 127 14.94 -10.22 -41.74
N TYR A 128 16.16 -9.98 -42.25
CA TYR A 128 17.29 -9.47 -41.47
C TYR A 128 17.02 -8.07 -40.91
N GLY A 129 16.47 -7.16 -41.73
CA GLY A 129 16.05 -5.84 -41.26
C GLY A 129 14.93 -5.91 -40.22
N GLY A 130 13.94 -6.79 -40.45
CA GLY A 130 12.87 -7.06 -39.49
C GLY A 130 13.37 -7.67 -38.19
N ALA A 131 14.40 -8.52 -38.22
CA ALA A 131 14.96 -9.20 -37.05
C ALA A 131 15.60 -8.21 -36.07
N TRP A 132 16.34 -7.22 -36.59
CA TRP A 132 16.89 -6.13 -35.77
C TRP A 132 15.79 -5.22 -35.19
N ALA A 133 14.71 -4.99 -35.92
CA ALA A 133 13.57 -4.18 -35.45
C ALA A 133 12.62 -4.93 -34.50
N SER A 134 12.75 -6.26 -34.38
CA SER A 134 11.87 -7.12 -33.59
C SER A 134 12.62 -7.90 -32.50
N THR A 135 13.70 -7.32 -31.96
CA THR A 135 14.36 -7.84 -30.77
C THR A 135 13.44 -7.71 -29.55
N PRO A 136 13.24 -8.77 -28.75
CA PRO A 136 12.34 -8.72 -27.61
C PRO A 136 12.83 -7.72 -26.57
N SER A 137 11.90 -6.96 -26.01
CA SER A 137 12.15 -6.21 -24.78
C SER A 137 11.92 -7.12 -23.58
N VAL A 138 12.86 -7.09 -22.63
CA VAL A 138 12.80 -7.83 -21.37
C VAL A 138 12.72 -6.83 -20.24
N THR A 139 11.61 -6.85 -19.50
CA THR A 139 11.42 -6.02 -18.32
C THR A 139 11.32 -6.91 -17.09
N GLN A 140 12.24 -6.76 -16.15
CA GLN A 140 12.20 -7.43 -14.85
C GLN A 140 11.64 -6.48 -13.80
N TYR A 141 10.72 -6.95 -12.97
CA TYR A 141 10.14 -6.18 -11.87
C TYR A 141 9.78 -7.06 -10.69
N GLU A 142 9.71 -6.47 -9.50
CA GLU A 142 9.30 -7.17 -8.28
C GLU A 142 7.83 -6.95 -7.98
N VAL A 143 7.15 -8.00 -7.55
CA VAL A 143 5.80 -7.94 -7.00
C VAL A 143 5.89 -8.21 -5.51
N VAL A 144 5.62 -7.17 -4.72
CA VAL A 144 5.52 -7.27 -3.27
C VAL A 144 4.09 -7.55 -2.88
N THR A 145 3.90 -8.58 -2.05
CA THR A 145 2.63 -8.89 -1.40
C THR A 145 2.73 -8.52 0.07
N LEU A 146 1.91 -7.57 0.50
CA LEU A 146 1.76 -7.18 1.90
C LEU A 146 0.43 -7.69 2.43
N GLU A 147 0.45 -8.11 3.69
CA GLU A 147 -0.76 -8.36 4.46
C GLU A 147 -0.88 -7.25 5.51
N THR A 148 -2.03 -6.57 5.55
CA THR A 148 -2.35 -5.62 6.62
C THR A 148 -3.55 -6.14 7.41
N SER A 149 -3.38 -6.26 8.72
CA SER A 149 -4.38 -6.76 9.65
C SER A 149 -4.70 -5.71 10.71
N ILE A 150 -5.96 -5.63 11.11
CA ILE A 150 -6.44 -4.78 12.18
C ILE A 150 -6.91 -5.65 13.34
N TRP A 151 -6.43 -5.32 14.53
CA TRP A 151 -6.76 -5.99 15.77
C TRP A 151 -7.47 -5.00 16.69
N ASP A 152 -8.59 -5.41 17.28
CA ASP A 152 -9.27 -4.62 18.31
C ASP A 152 -8.43 -4.65 19.59
N ALA A 153 -8.01 -3.48 20.06
CA ALA A 153 -7.06 -3.37 21.16
C ALA A 153 -7.65 -3.80 22.52
N ARG A 154 -8.98 -3.88 22.65
CA ARG A 154 -9.67 -4.26 23.89
C ARG A 154 -9.82 -5.78 24.00
N SER A 155 -10.18 -6.43 22.89
CA SER A 155 -10.48 -7.86 22.83
C SER A 155 -9.33 -8.70 22.27
N GLU A 156 -8.30 -8.06 21.71
CA GLU A 156 -7.16 -8.70 21.06
C GLU A 156 -7.56 -9.62 19.89
N LYS A 157 -8.74 -9.39 19.30
CA LYS A 157 -9.24 -10.17 18.17
C LYS A 157 -8.94 -9.50 16.85
N LEU A 158 -8.66 -10.31 15.84
CA LEU A 158 -8.59 -9.87 14.45
C LEU A 158 -9.98 -9.44 13.98
N VAL A 159 -10.11 -8.21 13.48
CA VAL A 159 -11.39 -7.64 13.03
C VAL A 159 -11.45 -7.39 11.54
N TRP A 160 -10.29 -7.20 10.92
CA TRP A 160 -10.18 -6.90 9.49
C TRP A 160 -8.80 -7.30 8.98
N THR A 161 -8.71 -7.79 7.76
CA THR A 161 -7.43 -8.06 7.10
C THR A 161 -7.55 -7.90 5.60
N VAL A 162 -6.46 -7.49 4.96
CA VAL A 162 -6.36 -7.33 3.51
C VAL A 162 -5.00 -7.80 3.03
N THR A 163 -4.97 -8.32 1.81
CA THR A 163 -3.73 -8.59 1.07
C THR A 163 -3.62 -7.64 -0.11
N THR A 164 -2.52 -6.91 -0.19
CA THR A 164 -2.27 -5.92 -1.26
C THR A 164 -1.04 -6.26 -2.09
N GLN A 165 -1.09 -5.95 -3.39
CA GLN A 165 0.00 -6.09 -4.34
C GLN A 165 0.20 -4.81 -5.18
N GLY A 166 1.31 -4.75 -5.93
CA GLY A 166 1.57 -3.66 -6.87
C GLY A 166 2.33 -2.46 -6.29
N LEU A 167 2.89 -2.60 -5.09
CA LEU A 167 3.76 -1.59 -4.47
C LEU A 167 5.19 -1.70 -4.99
N GLY A 168 5.81 -0.56 -5.30
CA GLY A 168 7.23 -0.49 -5.69
C GLY A 168 8.16 -0.72 -4.50
N THR A 169 9.33 -1.32 -4.75
CA THR A 169 10.34 -1.62 -3.71
C THR A 169 11.41 -0.55 -3.54
N ASN A 170 11.56 0.34 -4.51
CA ASN A 170 12.68 1.30 -4.57
C ASN A 170 12.48 2.55 -3.70
N ASP A 171 11.24 2.84 -3.28
CA ASP A 171 10.88 4.04 -2.52
C ASP A 171 9.83 3.67 -1.48
N ILE A 172 10.32 3.31 -0.28
CA ILE A 172 9.48 2.87 0.84
C ILE A 172 8.50 3.96 1.30
N PRO A 173 8.89 5.25 1.45
CA PRO A 173 7.93 6.32 1.74
C PRO A 173 6.80 6.37 0.72
N LYS A 174 7.10 6.40 -0.58
CA LYS A 174 6.08 6.47 -1.63
C LYS A 174 5.17 5.24 -1.64
N ALA A 175 5.74 4.04 -1.49
CA ALA A 175 4.96 2.81 -1.36
C ALA A 175 4.03 2.84 -0.14
N THR A 176 4.51 3.35 0.99
CA THR A 176 3.71 3.48 2.21
C THR A 176 2.59 4.50 2.05
N GLN A 177 2.85 5.63 1.40
CA GLN A 177 1.83 6.63 1.06
C GLN A 177 0.73 6.03 0.15
N GLN A 178 1.12 5.26 -0.87
CA GLN A 178 0.18 4.59 -1.77
C GLN A 178 -0.66 3.53 -1.05
N LEU A 179 -0.03 2.75 -0.17
CA LEU A 179 -0.74 1.81 0.69
C LEU A 179 -1.73 2.53 1.60
N ALA A 180 -1.30 3.56 2.33
CA ALA A 180 -2.17 4.32 3.22
C ALA A 180 -3.34 4.99 2.48
N ALA A 181 -3.09 5.57 1.29
CA ALA A 181 -4.12 6.15 0.43
C ALA A 181 -5.16 5.12 -0.04
N THR A 182 -4.80 3.84 -0.08
CA THR A 182 -5.72 2.74 -0.38
C THR A 182 -6.44 2.24 0.87
N LEU A 183 -5.71 2.07 1.98
CA LEU A 183 -6.23 1.43 3.19
C LEU A 183 -7.08 2.36 4.05
N ILE A 184 -6.70 3.63 4.25
CA ILE A 184 -7.44 4.54 5.12
C ILE A 184 -8.89 4.74 4.65
N PRO A 185 -9.15 5.06 3.35
CA PRO A 185 -10.53 5.17 2.86
C PRO A 185 -11.31 3.86 3.00
N LYS A 186 -10.65 2.72 2.78
CA LYS A 186 -11.28 1.41 2.89
C LYS A 186 -11.65 1.07 4.33
N LEU A 187 -10.74 1.28 5.29
CA LEU A 187 -11.01 1.11 6.72
C LEU A 187 -12.17 1.99 7.18
N LYS A 188 -12.29 3.20 6.65
CA LYS A 188 -13.43 4.08 6.91
C LYS A 188 -14.72 3.56 6.30
N ALA A 189 -14.70 3.14 5.03
CA ALA A 189 -15.86 2.56 4.35
C ALA A 189 -16.35 1.27 5.04
N ASP A 190 -15.41 0.47 5.54
CA ASP A 190 -15.67 -0.76 6.28
C ASP A 190 -15.99 -0.47 7.77
N GLY A 191 -16.13 0.79 8.20
CA GLY A 191 -16.51 1.18 9.56
C GLY A 191 -15.50 0.80 10.65
N VAL A 192 -14.27 0.47 10.27
CA VAL A 192 -13.16 0.20 11.19
C VAL A 192 -12.61 1.51 11.75
N LEU A 193 -12.52 2.54 10.90
CA LEU A 193 -12.19 3.91 11.27
C LEU A 193 -13.43 4.81 11.21
N ARG A 194 -13.46 5.85 12.05
CA ARG A 194 -14.55 6.84 12.10
C ARG A 194 -14.62 7.74 10.84
#